data_AF-F2LP05-F1
#
_entry.id   AF-F2LP05-F1
#
_cell.length_a   1.000
_cell.length_b   1.000
_cell.length_c   1.000
_cell.angle_alpha   90.00
_cell.angle_beta   90.00
_cell.angle_gamma   90.00
#
_symmetry.space_group_name_H-M   'P 1'
#
loop_
_entity.id
_entity.type
_entity.pdbx_description
1 polymer ?
#
loop_
_entity_poly.entity_id
_entity_poly.type
_entity_poly.pdbx_seq_one_letter_code
_entity_poly.pdbx_strand_id
1 'polypeptide(L)'
;MNAHTSLHSPTELGRLIRERRKADGLTQETLAAAAGVGRRVVADLEDGGNVSSHVLLPILERLGIGLVPSNPPAYPAALLALCRTASTSYYGNLPPAVMERFLLTGKVSLKWVTLVDYALEETPPMLFEKAIATWSKPTRARIRENLRNWAASRQLNVPEEFRLA
;
A
#
# COMPACT_ATOMS: atom_id res chain seq x y z
N MET A 1 -20.16 12.65 13.38
CA MET A 1 -19.17 11.57 13.22
C MET A 1 -18.19 12.04 12.16
N ASN A 2 -16.91 12.24 12.49
CA ASN A 2 -15.92 12.63 11.49
C ASN A 2 -15.61 11.39 10.64
N ALA A 3 -15.85 11.46 9.34
CA ALA A 3 -15.49 10.38 8.43
C ALA A 3 -13.96 10.36 8.30
N HIS A 4 -13.33 9.22 8.61
CA HIS A 4 -11.91 9.01 8.41
C HIS A 4 -11.69 8.35 7.04
N THR A 5 -10.75 8.90 6.25
CA THR A 5 -10.33 8.31 4.98
C THR A 5 -8.98 7.64 5.17
N SER A 6 -8.91 6.33 4.93
CA SER A 6 -7.65 5.59 4.92
C SER A 6 -6.89 5.85 3.63
N LEU A 7 -5.61 6.21 3.74
CA LEU A 7 -4.71 6.47 2.61
C LEU A 7 -3.60 5.43 2.60
N HIS A 8 -3.30 4.87 1.43
CA HIS A 8 -2.36 3.76 1.24
C HIS A 8 -1.32 4.03 0.14
N SER A 9 -1.30 5.23 -0.44
CA SER A 9 -0.30 5.63 -1.43
C SER A 9 0.02 7.13 -1.41
N PRO A 10 1.21 7.54 -1.88
CA PRO A 10 1.55 8.95 -2.07
C PRO A 10 0.58 9.67 -3.00
N THR A 11 0.07 9.00 -4.05
CA THR A 11 -0.88 9.59 -5.00
C THR A 11 -2.25 9.88 -4.36
N GLU A 12 -2.74 8.98 -3.50
CA GLU A 12 -3.97 9.22 -2.73
C GLU A 12 -3.79 10.40 -1.77
N LEU A 13 -2.63 10.50 -1.12
CA LEU A 13 -2.30 11.63 -0.25
C LEU A 13 -2.21 12.94 -1.03
N GLY A 14 -1.50 12.96 -2.16
CA GLY A 14 -1.36 14.13 -3.03
C GLY A 14 -2.70 14.63 -3.56
N ARG A 15 -3.59 13.71 -3.94
CA ARG A 15 -4.97 14.03 -4.31
C ARG A 15 -5.75 14.68 -3.17
N LEU A 16 -5.69 14.12 -1.96
CA LEU A 16 -6.35 14.69 -0.78
C LEU A 16 -5.82 16.11 -0.48
N ILE A 17 -4.51 16.31 -0.54
CA ILE A 17 -3.86 17.62 -0.35
C ILE A 17 -4.39 18.62 -1.38
N ARG A 18 -4.45 18.23 -2.66
CA ARG A 18 -4.96 19.07 -3.75
C ARG A 18 -6.42 19.44 -3.56
N GLU A 19 -7.25 18.48 -3.16
CA GLU A 19 -8.67 18.70 -2.88
C GLU A 19 -8.85 19.68 -1.72
N ARG A 20 -8.12 19.49 -0.62
CA ARG A 20 -8.19 20.36 0.56
C ARG A 20 -7.67 21.77 0.29
N ARG A 21 -6.54 21.91 -0.40
CA ARG A 21 -5.99 23.20 -0.82
C ARG A 21 -7.01 23.99 -1.66
N LYS A 22 -7.64 23.33 -2.63
CA LYS A 22 -8.67 23.96 -3.47
C LYS A 22 -9.91 24.35 -2.68
N ALA A 23 -10.34 23.52 -1.74
CA ALA A 23 -11.47 23.84 -0.85
C ALA A 23 -11.19 25.08 0.01
N ASP A 24 -9.92 25.31 0.38
CA ASP A 24 -9.48 26.48 1.14
C ASP A 24 -9.20 27.70 0.24
N GLY A 25 -9.42 27.62 -1.07
CA GLY A 25 -9.22 28.72 -2.03
C GLY A 25 -7.75 29.07 -2.29
N LEU A 26 -6.81 28.19 -1.93
CA LEU A 26 -5.37 28.43 -2.06
C LEU A 26 -4.83 28.00 -3.43
N THR A 27 -3.88 28.75 -3.98
CA THR A 27 -3.05 28.31 -5.12
C THR A 27 -1.88 27.45 -4.63
N GLN A 28 -1.18 26.76 -5.54
CA GLN A 28 0.03 26.03 -5.16
C GLN A 28 1.10 27.00 -4.63
N GLU A 29 1.22 28.19 -5.23
CA GLU A 29 2.10 29.26 -4.76
C GLU A 29 1.76 29.73 -3.35
N THR A 30 0.48 29.98 -3.03
CA THR A 30 0.13 30.48 -1.68
C THR A 30 0.31 29.41 -0.61
N LEU A 31 0.02 28.14 -0.90
CA LEU A 31 0.33 27.04 0.02
C LEU A 31 1.84 26.88 0.20
N ALA A 32 2.62 26.96 -0.88
CA ALA A 32 4.07 26.84 -0.84
C ALA A 32 4.70 27.95 0.00
N ALA A 33 4.26 29.20 -0.19
CA ALA A 33 4.71 30.34 0.60
C ALA A 33 4.38 30.17 2.09
N ALA A 34 3.16 29.74 2.42
CA ALA A 34 2.76 29.47 3.81
C ALA A 34 3.55 28.34 4.48
N ALA A 35 4.03 27.37 3.68
CA ALA A 35 4.83 26.24 4.15
C ALA A 35 6.35 26.47 4.04
N GLY A 36 6.81 27.65 3.57
CA GLY A 36 8.23 27.96 3.43
C GLY A 36 8.97 27.13 2.37
N VAL A 37 8.26 26.65 1.34
CA VAL A 37 8.82 25.80 0.27
C VAL A 37 8.58 26.38 -1.12
N GLY A 38 9.27 25.85 -2.12
CA GLY A 38 9.04 26.23 -3.52
C GLY A 38 7.75 25.63 -4.07
N ARG A 39 7.06 26.34 -4.98
CA ARG A 39 5.84 25.86 -5.65
C ARG A 39 5.97 24.47 -6.28
N ARG A 40 7.14 24.16 -6.84
CA ARG A 40 7.43 22.82 -7.42
C ARG A 40 7.27 21.71 -6.39
N VAL A 41 7.67 21.95 -5.13
CA VAL A 41 7.51 20.97 -4.04
C VAL A 41 6.04 20.66 -3.78
N VAL A 42 5.17 21.67 -3.79
CA VAL A 42 3.72 21.47 -3.64
C VAL A 42 3.15 20.74 -4.87
N ALA A 43 3.58 21.08 -6.08
CA ALA A 43 3.14 20.39 -7.29
C ALA A 43 3.55 18.91 -7.28
N ASP A 44 4.83 18.63 -7.00
CA ASP A 44 5.35 17.26 -6.89
C ASP A 44 4.60 16.49 -5.80
N LEU A 45 4.35 17.10 -4.64
CA LEU A 45 3.57 16.49 -3.57
C LEU A 45 2.14 16.13 -4.01
N GLU A 46 1.45 17.05 -4.68
CA GLU A 46 0.08 16.82 -5.19
C GLU A 46 0.02 15.70 -6.24
N ASP A 47 1.11 15.48 -6.98
CA ASP A 47 1.25 14.40 -7.95
C ASP A 47 1.75 13.08 -7.32
N GLY A 48 1.99 13.06 -5.99
CA GLY A 48 2.45 11.88 -5.25
C GLY A 48 3.96 11.65 -5.29
N GLY A 49 4.73 12.69 -5.59
CA GLY A 49 6.18 12.69 -5.58
C GLY A 49 6.78 12.47 -4.19
N ASN A 50 8.08 12.13 -4.17
CA ASN A 50 8.81 11.89 -2.93
C ASN A 50 9.20 13.22 -2.28
N VAL A 51 8.44 13.64 -1.28
CA VAL A 51 8.70 14.83 -0.47
C VAL A 51 9.05 14.43 0.95
N SER A 52 10.04 15.11 1.54
CA SER A 52 10.49 14.84 2.90
C SER A 52 9.36 15.04 3.92
N SER A 53 9.38 14.24 5.00
CA SER A 53 8.41 14.38 6.09
C SER A 53 8.42 15.77 6.74
N HIS A 54 9.59 16.42 6.83
CA HIS A 54 9.72 17.77 7.38
C HIS A 54 9.01 18.86 6.54
N VAL A 55 8.75 18.61 5.26
CA VAL A 55 7.92 19.49 4.41
C VAL A 55 6.46 19.04 4.43
N LEU A 56 6.23 17.72 4.36
CA LEU A 56 4.89 17.16 4.34
C LEU A 56 4.08 17.53 5.59
N LEU A 57 4.64 17.31 6.78
CA LEU A 57 3.90 17.47 8.04
C LEU A 57 3.38 18.91 8.25
N PRO A 58 4.17 19.99 8.03
CA PRO A 58 3.64 21.37 8.07
C PRO A 58 2.55 21.66 7.04
N ILE A 59 2.65 21.10 5.83
CA ILE A 59 1.61 21.25 4.81
C ILE A 59 0.30 20.59 5.26
N LEU A 60 0.37 19.38 5.83
CA LEU A 60 -0.80 18.69 6.38
C LEU A 60 -1.45 19.50 7.52
N GLU A 61 -0.64 20.02 8.44
CA GLU A 61 -1.11 20.87 9.53
C GLU A 61 -1.82 22.13 8.99
N ARG A 62 -1.22 22.82 8.02
CA ARG A 62 -1.79 24.03 7.41
C ARG A 62 -3.14 23.80 6.74
N LEU A 63 -3.36 22.60 6.20
CA LEU A 63 -4.58 22.16 5.55
C LEU A 63 -5.57 21.47 6.51
N GLY A 64 -5.21 21.34 7.80
CA GLY A 64 -6.04 20.66 8.80
C GLY A 64 -6.21 19.16 8.54
N ILE A 65 -5.23 18.52 7.90
CA ILE A 65 -5.21 17.08 7.64
C ILE A 65 -4.47 16.39 8.79
N GLY A 66 -5.20 15.66 9.63
CA GLY A 66 -4.62 14.90 10.75
C GLY A 66 -4.13 13.52 10.33
N LEU A 67 -2.95 13.13 10.83
CA LEU A 67 -2.51 11.73 10.81
C LEU A 67 -3.02 11.04 12.07
N VAL A 68 -3.96 10.10 11.90
CA VAL A 68 -4.54 9.33 13.01
C VAL A 68 -3.97 7.92 12.95
N PRO A 69 -3.44 7.37 14.07
CA PRO A 69 -3.05 5.97 14.09
C PRO A 69 -4.30 5.11 13.83
N SER A 70 -4.30 4.38 12.72
CA SER A 70 -5.19 3.24 12.58
C SER A 70 -4.66 2.14 13.47
N ASN A 71 -5.50 1.53 14.32
CA ASN A 71 -5.13 0.28 14.94
C ASN A 71 -5.19 -0.79 13.82
N PRO A 72 -4.05 -1.25 13.28
CA PRO A 72 -4.11 -2.21 12.18
C PRO A 72 -4.81 -3.46 12.71
N PRO A 73 -5.59 -4.16 11.87
CA PRO A 73 -6.17 -5.42 12.29
C PRO A 73 -5.05 -6.34 12.80
N ALA A 74 -5.33 -7.08 13.87
CA ALA A 74 -4.45 -8.19 14.26
C ALA A 74 -4.41 -9.17 13.07
N TYR A 75 -3.33 -9.14 12.32
CA TYR A 75 -3.18 -9.99 11.16
C TYR A 75 -3.14 -11.46 11.57
N PRO A 76 -3.78 -12.38 10.83
CA PRO A 76 -3.70 -13.79 11.12
C PRO A 76 -2.24 -14.25 11.17
N ALA A 77 -1.90 -15.13 12.11
CA ALA A 77 -0.54 -15.66 12.25
C ALA A 77 0.00 -16.26 10.94
N ALA A 78 -0.87 -16.84 10.12
CA ALA A 78 -0.54 -17.36 8.81
C ALA A 78 -0.08 -16.27 7.81
N LEU A 79 -0.77 -15.11 7.79
CA LEU A 79 -0.36 -13.98 6.95
C LEU A 79 0.98 -13.40 7.43
N LEU A 80 1.19 -13.32 8.75
CA LEU A 80 2.46 -12.89 9.32
C LEU A 80 3.62 -13.86 9.02
N ALA A 81 3.34 -15.16 8.93
CA ALA A 81 4.32 -16.16 8.55
C ALA A 81 4.66 -16.07 7.04
N LEU A 82 3.65 -15.85 6.19
CA LEU A 82 3.83 -15.61 4.76
C LEU A 82 4.66 -14.33 4.48
N CYS A 83 4.48 -13.28 5.26
CA CYS A 83 5.33 -12.08 5.15
C CYS A 83 6.80 -12.36 5.52
N ARG A 84 7.05 -13.37 6.35
CA ARG A 84 8.40 -13.77 6.79
C ARG A 84 9.11 -14.68 5.79
N THR A 85 8.38 -15.54 5.08
CA THR A 85 8.98 -16.34 3.99
C THR A 85 9.53 -15.44 2.90
N ALA A 86 8.88 -14.30 2.62
CA ALA A 86 9.33 -13.27 1.70
C ALA A 86 10.69 -12.64 2.05
N SER A 87 11.12 -12.72 3.31
CA SER A 87 12.15 -11.83 3.86
C SER A 87 13.55 -12.23 3.41
N THR A 88 14.13 -11.42 2.52
CA THR A 88 15.55 -11.51 2.14
C THR A 88 16.35 -10.43 2.88
N SER A 89 17.62 -10.72 3.18
CA SER A 89 18.48 -9.87 4.03
C SER A 89 18.57 -8.41 3.58
N TYR A 90 18.40 -8.12 2.29
CA TYR A 90 18.62 -6.80 1.71
C TYR A 90 17.37 -5.89 1.66
N TYR A 91 16.17 -6.46 1.65
CA TYR A 91 14.92 -5.68 1.49
C TYR A 91 14.08 -5.58 2.77
N GLY A 92 14.50 -6.25 3.85
CA GLY A 92 13.76 -6.33 5.10
C GLY A 92 12.49 -7.17 4.98
N ASN A 93 11.65 -7.11 6.01
CA ASN A 93 10.40 -7.88 6.04
C ASN A 93 9.32 -7.19 5.20
N LEU A 94 8.58 -7.96 4.40
CA LEU A 94 7.41 -7.48 3.67
C LEU A 94 6.31 -7.07 4.68
N PRO A 95 5.84 -5.80 4.70
CA PRO A 95 4.81 -5.41 5.66
C PRO A 95 3.48 -6.14 5.40
N PRO A 96 2.77 -6.63 6.44
CA PRO A 96 1.51 -7.35 6.26
C PRO A 96 0.44 -6.56 5.50
N ALA A 97 0.36 -5.24 5.71
CA ALA A 97 -0.56 -4.38 4.97
C ALA A 97 -0.25 -4.33 3.45
N VAL A 98 1.03 -4.43 3.08
CA VAL A 98 1.45 -4.48 1.67
C VAL A 98 1.02 -5.80 1.05
N MET A 99 1.23 -6.92 1.75
CA MET A 99 0.80 -8.24 1.30
C MET A 99 -0.73 -8.33 1.22
N GLU A 100 -1.47 -7.87 2.23
CA GLU A 100 -2.94 -7.82 2.21
C GLU A 100 -3.46 -7.02 1.02
N ARG A 101 -2.92 -5.81 0.79
CA ARG A 101 -3.28 -5.00 -0.37
C ARG A 101 -2.98 -5.73 -1.68
N PHE A 102 -1.82 -6.38 -1.78
CA PHE A 102 -1.47 -7.18 -2.94
C PHE A 102 -2.49 -8.31 -3.18
N LEU A 103 -2.82 -9.10 -2.15
CA LEU A 103 -3.82 -10.17 -2.26
C LEU A 103 -5.17 -9.62 -2.74
N LEU A 104 -5.62 -8.50 -2.19
CA LEU A 104 -6.92 -7.91 -2.52
C LEU A 104 -6.97 -7.25 -3.90
N THR A 105 -5.86 -6.69 -4.39
CA THR A 105 -5.85 -5.80 -5.58
C THR A 105 -5.00 -6.30 -6.74
N GLY A 106 -4.13 -7.28 -6.53
CA GLY A 106 -3.12 -7.74 -7.49
C GLY A 106 -2.04 -6.70 -7.79
N LYS A 107 -1.92 -5.63 -6.98
CA LYS A 107 -1.02 -4.50 -7.23
C LYS A 107 -0.10 -4.25 -6.06
N VAL A 108 1.17 -4.01 -6.35
CA VAL A 108 2.19 -3.59 -5.38
C VAL A 108 3.13 -2.55 -6.01
N SER A 109 3.78 -1.72 -5.20
CA SER A 109 4.78 -0.77 -5.72
C SER A 109 6.08 -1.50 -6.10
N LEU A 110 6.86 -0.93 -7.02
CA LEU A 110 8.08 -1.52 -7.57
C LEU A 110 9.07 -2.02 -6.50
N LYS A 111 9.16 -1.30 -5.37
CA LYS A 111 10.02 -1.67 -4.23
C LYS A 111 9.72 -3.06 -3.65
N TRP A 112 8.47 -3.50 -3.70
CA TRP A 112 8.02 -4.73 -3.04
C TRP A 112 7.88 -5.91 -4.01
N VAL A 113 8.06 -5.68 -5.32
CA VAL A 113 7.85 -6.69 -6.36
C VAL A 113 8.67 -7.96 -6.10
N THR A 114 9.98 -7.82 -5.90
CA THR A 114 10.86 -8.97 -5.65
C THR A 114 10.49 -9.74 -4.39
N LEU A 115 10.10 -9.04 -3.32
CA LEU A 115 9.66 -9.69 -2.08
C LEU A 115 8.35 -10.44 -2.27
N VAL A 116 7.41 -9.90 -3.07
CA VAL A 116 6.16 -10.59 -3.40
C VAL A 116 6.45 -11.83 -4.24
N ASP A 117 7.30 -11.75 -5.27
CA ASP A 117 7.65 -12.90 -6.11
C ASP A 117 8.23 -14.04 -5.26
N TYR A 118 9.24 -13.72 -4.45
CA TYR A 118 9.86 -14.68 -3.54
C TYR A 118 8.84 -15.29 -2.56
N ALA A 119 7.93 -14.46 -2.02
CA ALA A 119 6.85 -14.95 -1.18
C ALA A 119 5.96 -15.97 -1.90
N LEU A 120 5.65 -15.77 -3.18
CA LEU A 120 4.80 -16.69 -3.94
C LEU A 120 5.53 -18.00 -4.28
N GLU A 121 6.81 -17.95 -4.59
CA GLU A 121 7.61 -19.13 -4.97
C GLU A 121 7.97 -20.00 -3.78
N GLU A 122 8.32 -19.41 -2.64
CA GLU A 122 8.85 -20.14 -1.49
C GLU A 122 7.81 -20.52 -0.44
N THR A 123 6.60 -19.95 -0.51
CA THR A 123 5.60 -20.19 0.53
C THR A 123 4.82 -21.48 0.26
N PRO A 124 4.75 -22.39 1.26
CA PRO A 124 3.94 -23.59 1.17
C PRO A 124 2.44 -23.26 0.93
N PRO A 125 1.75 -23.98 0.04
CA PRO A 125 0.35 -23.65 -0.33
C PRO A 125 -0.64 -23.67 0.82
N MET A 126 -0.46 -24.58 1.78
CA MET A 126 -1.25 -24.62 3.02
C MET A 126 -1.17 -23.32 3.83
N LEU A 127 -0.04 -22.61 3.78
CA LEU A 127 0.14 -21.37 4.53
C LEU A 127 -0.65 -20.23 3.91
N PHE A 128 -0.72 -20.16 2.58
CA PHE A 128 -1.58 -19.22 1.88
C PHE A 128 -3.05 -19.47 2.14
N GLU A 129 -3.51 -20.73 2.05
CA GLU A 129 -4.91 -21.06 2.32
C GLU A 129 -5.31 -20.64 3.75
N LYS A 130 -4.43 -20.87 4.73
CA LYS A 130 -4.62 -20.35 6.10
C LYS A 130 -4.59 -18.83 6.17
N ALA A 131 -3.71 -18.17 5.42
CA ALA A 131 -3.60 -16.71 5.39
C ALA A 131 -4.86 -16.06 4.81
N ILE A 132 -5.51 -16.71 3.84
CA ILE A 132 -6.72 -16.18 3.19
C ILE A 132 -8.03 -16.65 3.81
N ALA A 133 -7.98 -17.57 4.78
CA ALA A 133 -9.16 -18.25 5.34
C ALA A 133 -10.21 -17.30 5.94
N THR A 134 -9.77 -16.16 6.49
CA THR A 134 -10.65 -15.17 7.16
C THR A 134 -11.52 -14.38 6.21
N TRP A 135 -11.17 -14.31 4.91
CA TRP A 135 -11.99 -13.63 3.91
C TRP A 135 -13.14 -14.51 3.40
N SER A 136 -14.20 -13.85 2.94
CA SER A 136 -15.37 -14.53 2.36
C SER A 136 -15.02 -15.30 1.09
N LYS A 137 -15.84 -16.32 0.75
CA LYS A 137 -15.69 -17.11 -0.50
C LYS A 137 -15.46 -16.25 -1.76
N PRO A 138 -16.27 -15.21 -2.07
CA PRO A 138 -16.03 -14.40 -3.27
C PRO A 138 -14.72 -13.61 -3.21
N THR A 139 -14.34 -13.10 -2.03
CA THR A 139 -13.05 -12.40 -1.86
C THR A 139 -11.88 -13.35 -2.07
N ARG A 140 -11.94 -14.58 -1.55
CA ARG A 140 -10.89 -15.59 -1.78
C ARG A 140 -10.76 -15.96 -3.26
N ALA A 141 -11.86 -16.08 -3.99
CA ALA A 141 -11.83 -16.34 -5.43
C ALA A 141 -11.08 -15.22 -6.18
N ARG A 142 -11.36 -13.95 -5.84
CA ARG A 142 -10.64 -12.79 -6.39
C ARG A 142 -9.16 -12.78 -6.01
N ILE A 143 -8.82 -13.12 -4.77
CA ILE A 143 -7.41 -13.24 -4.34
C ILE A 143 -6.68 -14.27 -5.20
N ARG A 144 -7.27 -15.44 -5.43
CA ARG A 144 -6.66 -16.48 -6.28
C ARG A 144 -6.49 -16.03 -7.72
N GLU A 145 -7.46 -15.30 -8.27
CA GLU A 145 -7.35 -14.70 -9.59
C GLU A 145 -6.18 -13.70 -9.65
N ASN A 146 -6.05 -12.81 -8.68
CA ASN A 146 -4.93 -11.87 -8.58
C ASN A 146 -3.58 -12.59 -8.52
N LEU A 147 -3.48 -13.66 -7.73
CA LEU A 147 -2.26 -14.48 -7.61
C LEU A 147 -1.91 -15.16 -8.93
N ARG A 148 -2.89 -15.76 -9.62
CA ARG A 148 -2.68 -16.38 -10.94
C ARG A 148 -2.22 -15.37 -11.96
N ASN A 149 -2.87 -14.21 -12.03
CA ASN A 149 -2.52 -13.15 -12.97
C ASN A 149 -1.09 -12.63 -12.69
N TRP A 150 -0.74 -12.44 -11.42
CA TRP A 150 0.61 -12.03 -11.02
C TRP A 150 1.66 -13.07 -11.43
N ALA A 151 1.47 -14.33 -11.04
CA ALA A 151 2.39 -15.42 -11.35
C ALA A 151 2.57 -15.64 -12.86
N ALA A 152 1.49 -15.59 -13.64
CA ALA A 152 1.54 -15.71 -15.10
C ALA A 152 2.30 -14.54 -15.73
N SER A 153 2.03 -13.30 -15.29
CA SER A 153 2.70 -12.11 -15.83
C SER A 153 4.21 -12.06 -15.54
N ARG A 154 4.64 -12.77 -14.49
CA ARG A 154 6.03 -12.78 -14.01
C ARG A 154 6.74 -14.13 -14.19
N GLN A 155 6.06 -15.10 -14.81
CA GLN A 155 6.58 -16.46 -15.08
C GLN A 155 7.08 -17.18 -13.81
N LEU A 156 6.41 -16.97 -12.68
CA LEU A 156 6.83 -17.53 -11.39
C LEU A 156 6.54 -19.03 -11.32
N ASN A 157 7.42 -19.77 -10.65
CA ASN A 157 7.22 -21.19 -10.40
C ASN A 157 6.35 -21.43 -9.17
N VAL A 158 5.07 -21.06 -9.25
CA VAL A 158 4.12 -21.29 -8.16
C VAL A 158 3.56 -22.73 -8.20
N PRO A 159 3.48 -23.44 -7.06
CA PRO A 159 2.82 -24.75 -6.95
C PRO A 159 1.48 -24.82 -7.68
N GLU A 160 1.19 -25.95 -8.34
CA GLU A 160 -0.01 -26.15 -9.16
C GLU A 160 -1.32 -26.00 -8.36
N GLU A 161 -1.26 -26.27 -7.07
CA GLU A 161 -2.32 -26.05 -6.08
C GLU A 161 -2.68 -24.57 -5.87
N PHE A 162 -1.84 -23.61 -6.28
CA PHE A 162 -2.26 -22.20 -6.45
C PHE A 162 -3.00 -21.94 -7.76
N ARG A 163 -2.77 -22.77 -8.77
CA ARG A 163 -3.35 -22.63 -10.12
C ARG A 163 -4.71 -23.29 -10.23
N LEU A 164 -4.97 -24.35 -9.45
CA LEU A 164 -6.15 -25.19 -9.53
C LEU A 164 -6.77 -25.44 -8.15
N ALA A 165 -7.65 -24.53 -7.69
CA ALA A 165 -8.75 -24.77 -6.72
C ALA A 165 -9.71 -23.57 -6.59
#